data_AF-A0A510Y9B6-F1
#
_entry.id   AF-A0A510Y9B6-F1
#
_cell.length_a   1.000
_cell.length_b   1.000
_cell.length_c   1.000
_cell.angle_alpha   90.00
_cell.angle_beta   90.00
_cell.angle_gamma   90.00
#
_symmetry.space_group_name_H-M   'P 1'
#
loop_
_entity.id
_entity.type
_entity.pdbx_description
1 polymer ?
#
loop_
_entity_poly.entity_id
_entity_poly.type
_entity_poly.pdbx_seq_one_letter_code
_entity_poly.pdbx_strand_id
1 'polypeptide(L)'
;MNPNTAKNTRVEEVFDLFIQHMKGFLDEAQLNHEEYTNFVNWADRLGKKGEIPLFADVFLETHVLNAMYKDLPGTQPSLLGPYFVEGTPKLENENGEPFELPRRPNEPGETLYFKGKVKNVDGKVLPNTKVEMWHDDASGKYSNFDSDAPDYNLRGHFYTDENGEFEVKTITPIPYSIPVDGPTGEFLAYTEQHSMRPAHLHIMFIADGHETLITQVFFDGDEYLETDVAEGVRDDLLTKLERKGDYNEASLDFVMRKE
;
A
#
# COMPACT_ATOMS: atom_id res chain seq x y z
N MET A 1 -18.21 -27.68 18.51
CA MET A 1 -17.46 -26.48 18.96
C MET A 1 -16.02 -26.89 19.15
N ASN A 2 -15.08 -26.10 18.64
CA ASN A 2 -13.65 -26.34 18.88
C ASN A 2 -13.39 -26.13 20.39
N PRO A 3 -12.87 -27.12 21.14
CA PRO A 3 -12.74 -27.05 22.59
C PRO A 3 -11.77 -25.97 23.11
N ASN A 4 -11.03 -25.30 22.20
CA ASN A 4 -10.10 -24.22 22.54
C ASN A 4 -10.66 -22.80 22.29
N THR A 5 -11.93 -22.64 21.92
CA THR A 5 -12.51 -21.32 21.68
C THR A 5 -13.14 -20.76 22.96
N ALA A 6 -12.43 -19.85 23.62
CA ALA A 6 -12.97 -19.08 24.75
C ALA A 6 -13.82 -17.90 24.25
N LYS A 7 -14.78 -17.49 25.08
CA LYS A 7 -15.59 -16.29 24.84
C LYS A 7 -14.68 -15.05 24.76
N ASN A 8 -14.89 -14.20 23.77
CA ASN A 8 -14.17 -12.93 23.62
C ASN A 8 -15.16 -11.77 23.57
N THR A 9 -15.20 -10.97 24.64
CA THR A 9 -16.14 -9.85 24.79
C THR A 9 -15.99 -8.80 23.69
N ARG A 10 -14.75 -8.46 23.30
CA ARG A 10 -14.51 -7.46 22.26
C ARG A 10 -15.03 -7.92 20.90
N VAL A 11 -14.89 -9.21 20.59
CA VAL A 11 -15.43 -9.79 19.34
C VAL A 11 -16.95 -9.71 19.34
N GLU A 12 -17.62 -9.98 20.46
CA GLU A 12 -19.08 -9.84 20.57
C GLU A 12 -19.52 -8.39 20.34
N GLU A 13 -18.87 -7.42 20.99
CA GLU A 13 -19.20 -5.99 20.84
C GLU A 13 -19.07 -5.52 19.39
N VAL A 14 -17.99 -5.92 18.69
CA VAL A 14 -17.81 -5.58 17.26
C VAL A 14 -18.85 -6.29 16.39
N PHE A 15 -19.13 -7.56 16.67
CA PHE A 15 -20.09 -8.34 15.91
C PHE A 15 -21.51 -7.79 16.03
N ASP A 16 -21.94 -7.42 17.24
CA ASP A 16 -23.25 -6.83 17.48
C ASP A 16 -23.40 -5.50 16.71
N LEU A 17 -22.37 -4.65 16.74
CA LEU A 17 -22.32 -3.42 15.95
C LEU A 17 -22.41 -3.71 14.44
N PHE A 18 -21.60 -4.65 13.94
CA PHE A 18 -21.59 -5.05 12.54
C PHE A 18 -22.96 -5.54 12.08
N ILE A 19 -23.57 -6.48 12.81
CA ILE A 19 -24.87 -7.03 12.45
C ILE A 19 -25.98 -5.98 12.55
N GLN A 20 -25.92 -5.06 13.52
CA GLN A 20 -26.87 -3.96 13.61
C GLN A 20 -26.82 -3.08 12.35
N HIS A 21 -25.63 -2.63 11.94
CA HIS A 21 -25.48 -1.76 10.78
C HIS A 21 -25.78 -2.47 9.46
N MET A 22 -25.39 -3.74 9.31
CA MET A 22 -25.70 -4.53 8.13
C MET A 22 -27.22 -4.69 7.97
N LYS A 23 -27.95 -4.99 9.05
CA LYS A 23 -29.42 -5.07 9.00
C LYS A 23 -30.06 -3.74 8.64
N GLY A 24 -29.58 -2.64 9.23
CA GLY A 24 -30.03 -1.29 8.87
C GLY A 24 -29.80 -0.97 7.39
N PHE A 25 -28.63 -1.32 6.85
CA PHE A 25 -28.34 -1.19 5.41
C PHE A 25 -29.33 -1.96 4.54
N LEU A 26 -29.64 -3.22 4.88
CA LEU A 26 -30.60 -4.02 4.10
C LEU A 26 -32.02 -3.45 4.18
N ASP A 27 -32.42 -2.91 5.33
CA ASP A 27 -33.70 -2.23 5.50
C ASP A 27 -33.77 -0.94 4.65
N GLU A 28 -32.69 -0.17 4.56
CA GLU A 28 -32.62 1.04 3.74
C GLU A 28 -32.58 0.72 2.24
N ALA A 29 -31.79 -0.28 1.84
CA ALA A 29 -31.61 -0.67 0.45
C ALA A 29 -32.87 -1.29 -0.18
N GLN A 30 -33.79 -1.83 0.65
CA GLN A 30 -35.05 -2.44 0.19
C GLN A 30 -34.85 -3.50 -0.91
N LEU A 31 -33.79 -4.30 -0.78
CA LEU A 31 -33.45 -5.34 -1.77
C LEU A 31 -34.58 -6.36 -1.91
N ASN A 32 -34.92 -6.70 -3.14
CA ASN A 32 -35.77 -7.85 -3.42
C ASN A 32 -34.97 -9.16 -3.27
N HIS A 33 -35.67 -10.30 -3.34
CA HIS A 33 -35.04 -11.60 -3.10
C HIS A 33 -33.95 -11.97 -4.12
N GLU A 34 -34.11 -11.53 -5.38
CA GLU A 34 -33.13 -11.76 -6.43
C GLU A 34 -31.86 -10.93 -6.18
N GLU A 35 -32.01 -9.65 -5.82
CA GLU A 35 -30.90 -8.75 -5.49
C GLU A 35 -30.11 -9.25 -4.27
N TYR A 36 -30.80 -9.67 -3.21
CA TYR A 36 -30.17 -10.28 -2.05
C TYR A 36 -29.39 -11.55 -2.43
N THR A 37 -29.97 -12.41 -3.27
CA THR A 37 -29.32 -13.63 -3.73
C THR A 37 -28.06 -13.31 -4.56
N ASN A 38 -28.13 -12.29 -5.41
CA ASN A 38 -26.98 -11.82 -6.20
C ASN A 38 -25.87 -11.27 -5.30
N PHE A 39 -26.21 -10.48 -4.28
CA PHE A 39 -25.24 -10.00 -3.29
C PHE A 39 -24.51 -11.16 -2.59
N VAL A 40 -25.24 -12.16 -2.09
CA VAL A 40 -24.64 -13.34 -1.43
C VAL A 40 -23.74 -14.13 -2.38
N ASN A 41 -24.19 -14.34 -3.63
CA ASN A 41 -23.41 -15.06 -4.64
C ASN A 41 -22.14 -14.29 -5.04
N TRP A 42 -22.21 -12.96 -5.14
CA TRP A 42 -21.04 -12.12 -5.38
C TRP A 42 -20.04 -12.23 -4.23
N ALA A 43 -20.50 -12.15 -2.97
CA ALA A 43 -19.64 -12.29 -1.80
C ALA A 43 -18.97 -13.69 -1.70
N ASP A 44 -19.68 -14.76 -2.02
CA ASP A 44 -19.12 -16.12 -2.10
C ASP A 44 -18.03 -16.23 -3.17
N ARG A 45 -18.23 -15.63 -4.36
CA ARG A 45 -17.21 -15.58 -5.40
C ARG A 45 -15.99 -14.77 -4.97
N LEU A 46 -16.19 -13.65 -4.28
CA LEU A 46 -15.11 -12.81 -3.76
C LEU A 46 -14.18 -13.62 -2.85
N GLY A 47 -14.76 -14.40 -1.92
CA GLY A 47 -14.02 -15.30 -1.05
C GLY A 47 -13.31 -16.44 -1.81
N LYS A 48 -14.00 -17.11 -2.75
CA LYS A 48 -13.43 -18.21 -3.54
C LYS A 48 -12.28 -17.77 -4.46
N LYS A 49 -12.30 -16.53 -4.93
CA LYS A 49 -11.24 -15.92 -5.72
C LYS A 49 -10.07 -15.41 -4.88
N GLY A 50 -10.24 -15.33 -3.55
CA GLY A 50 -9.23 -14.76 -2.66
C GLY A 50 -9.15 -13.24 -2.77
N GLU A 51 -10.20 -12.57 -3.23
CA GLU A 51 -10.24 -11.12 -3.46
C GLU A 51 -10.78 -10.32 -2.27
N ILE A 52 -11.07 -10.95 -1.13
CA ILE A 52 -11.48 -10.22 0.08
C ILE A 52 -10.43 -9.17 0.47
N PRO A 53 -9.11 -9.46 0.49
CA PRO A 53 -8.09 -8.43 0.74
C PRO A 53 -8.14 -7.31 -0.31
N LEU A 54 -8.15 -7.65 -1.60
CA LEU A 54 -8.20 -6.64 -2.68
C LEU A 54 -9.42 -5.71 -2.54
N PHE A 55 -10.62 -6.26 -2.32
CA PHE A 55 -11.83 -5.47 -2.16
C PHE A 55 -11.78 -4.58 -0.91
N ALA A 56 -11.25 -5.10 0.20
CA ALA A 56 -11.11 -4.33 1.44
C ALA A 56 -10.11 -3.18 1.28
N ASP A 57 -8.96 -3.42 0.65
CA ASP A 57 -7.93 -2.41 0.41
C ASP A 57 -8.47 -1.28 -0.48
N VAL A 58 -9.23 -1.64 -1.54
CA VAL A 58 -9.80 -0.67 -2.49
C VAL A 58 -10.91 0.17 -1.87
N PHE A 59 -11.87 -0.43 -1.16
CA PHE A 59 -13.10 0.28 -0.77
C PHE A 59 -13.21 0.62 0.72
N LEU A 60 -12.37 0.05 1.60
CA LEU A 60 -12.54 0.17 3.05
C LEU A 60 -11.27 0.67 3.77
N GLU A 61 -10.09 0.21 3.38
CA GLU A 61 -8.85 0.43 4.14
C GLU A 61 -8.50 1.94 4.22
N THR A 62 -8.66 2.68 3.12
CA THR A 62 -8.52 4.15 3.11
C THR A 62 -9.40 4.82 4.17
N HIS A 63 -10.67 4.39 4.31
CA HIS A 63 -11.58 4.95 5.30
C HIS A 63 -11.12 4.65 6.72
N VAL A 64 -10.66 3.41 6.97
CA VAL A 64 -10.12 3.00 8.28
C VAL A 64 -8.89 3.81 8.65
N LEU A 65 -7.92 3.96 7.73
CA LEU A 65 -6.71 4.75 7.95
C LEU A 65 -7.05 6.21 8.23
N ASN A 66 -7.96 6.81 7.45
CA ASN A 66 -8.39 8.18 7.68
C ASN A 66 -9.06 8.34 9.05
N ALA A 67 -9.94 7.42 9.45
CA ALA A 67 -10.60 7.48 10.76
C ALA A 67 -9.60 7.37 11.92
N MET A 68 -8.51 6.62 11.75
CA MET A 68 -7.48 6.42 12.77
C MET A 68 -6.46 7.56 12.85
N TYR A 69 -6.03 8.11 11.72
CA TYR A 69 -4.81 8.93 11.64
C TYR A 69 -5.02 10.39 11.20
N LYS A 70 -6.22 10.77 10.75
CA LYS A 70 -6.49 12.11 10.18
C LYS A 70 -6.03 13.27 11.06
N ASP A 71 -6.23 13.17 12.37
CA ASP A 71 -5.90 14.25 13.32
C ASP A 71 -4.60 13.96 14.11
N LEU A 72 -3.85 12.92 13.73
CA LEU A 72 -2.60 12.53 14.40
C LEU A 72 -1.38 13.15 13.71
N PRO A 73 -0.39 13.66 14.48
CA PRO A 73 0.84 14.20 13.91
C PRO A 73 1.66 13.11 13.23
N GLY A 74 2.56 13.49 12.32
CA GLY A 74 3.42 12.57 11.59
C GLY A 74 2.90 12.28 10.17
N THR A 75 3.69 11.54 9.39
CA THR A 75 3.34 11.17 8.02
C THR A 75 2.07 10.32 8.02
N GLN A 76 1.16 10.59 7.10
CA GLN A 76 -0.06 9.79 6.96
C GLN A 76 0.29 8.36 6.48
N PRO A 77 -0.32 7.33 7.08
CA PRO A 77 -0.22 5.99 6.53
C PRO A 77 -1.04 5.90 5.24
N SER A 78 -0.65 4.95 4.40
CA SER A 78 -1.39 4.55 3.20
C SER A 78 -1.47 3.02 3.17
N LEU A 79 -2.14 2.49 2.16
CA LEU A 79 -2.49 1.08 2.05
C LEU A 79 -1.22 0.20 2.05
N LEU A 80 -1.24 -0.89 2.82
CA LEU A 80 -0.24 -1.95 2.63
C LEU A 80 -0.38 -2.54 1.23
N GLY A 81 -1.62 -2.71 0.78
CA GLY A 81 -1.96 -3.34 -0.47
C GLY A 81 -1.71 -4.86 -0.47
N PRO A 82 -2.23 -5.56 -1.48
CA PRO A 82 -2.21 -7.02 -1.51
C PRO A 82 -0.85 -7.61 -1.90
N TYR A 83 0.13 -6.76 -2.27
CA TYR A 83 1.38 -7.15 -2.89
C TYR A 83 2.59 -7.12 -1.95
N PHE A 84 2.40 -6.99 -0.64
CA PHE A 84 3.48 -7.10 0.33
C PHE A 84 4.00 -8.55 0.44
N VAL A 85 5.31 -8.72 0.57
CA VAL A 85 5.98 -10.02 0.71
C VAL A 85 6.96 -9.94 1.88
N GLU A 86 6.85 -10.88 2.82
CA GLU A 86 7.82 -11.00 3.93
C GLU A 86 9.13 -11.64 3.47
N GLY A 87 10.22 -11.37 4.22
CA GLY A 87 11.51 -12.03 3.96
C GLY A 87 12.27 -11.50 2.74
N THR A 88 12.00 -10.25 2.36
CA THR A 88 12.76 -9.54 1.31
C THR A 88 14.27 -9.55 1.62
N PRO A 89 15.13 -9.49 0.59
CA PRO A 89 16.57 -9.46 0.80
C PRO A 89 17.00 -8.19 1.55
N LYS A 90 17.90 -8.35 2.52
CA LYS A 90 18.61 -7.22 3.14
C LYS A 90 19.59 -6.66 2.12
N LEU A 91 19.44 -5.39 1.79
CA LEU A 91 20.33 -4.64 0.93
C LEU A 91 21.48 -4.05 1.74
N GLU A 92 22.66 -4.06 1.15
CA GLU A 92 23.86 -3.43 1.68
C GLU A 92 24.36 -2.42 0.65
N ASN A 93 24.91 -1.31 1.12
CA ASN A 93 25.58 -0.32 0.31
C ASN A 93 27.02 -0.11 0.82
N GLU A 94 27.87 0.40 -0.05
CA GLU A 94 29.13 0.98 0.40
C GLU A 94 28.85 2.38 0.96
N ASN A 95 29.64 2.83 1.94
CA ASN A 95 29.41 4.10 2.63
C ASN A 95 29.27 5.27 1.64
N GLY A 96 28.06 5.84 1.55
CA GLY A 96 27.75 6.98 0.69
C GLY A 96 27.16 6.62 -0.68
N GLU A 97 27.09 5.34 -1.05
CA GLU A 97 26.41 4.89 -2.27
C GLU A 97 24.92 4.59 -1.99
N PRO A 98 24.02 4.76 -2.97
CA PRO A 98 22.63 4.35 -2.85
C PRO A 98 22.48 2.84 -2.64
N PHE A 99 21.48 2.42 -1.87
CA PHE A 99 20.99 1.04 -1.93
C PHE A 99 20.43 0.76 -3.33
N GLU A 100 20.55 -0.45 -3.86
CA GLU A 100 19.94 -0.82 -5.15
C GLU A 100 18.90 -1.91 -4.94
N LEU A 101 17.64 -1.66 -5.31
CA LEU A 101 16.63 -2.72 -5.28
C LEU A 101 17.03 -3.85 -6.25
N PRO A 102 16.78 -5.13 -5.88
CA PRO A 102 17.01 -6.25 -6.80
C PRO A 102 16.26 -6.04 -8.10
N ARG A 103 16.88 -6.37 -9.24
CA ARG A 103 16.24 -6.22 -10.55
C ARG A 103 16.75 -7.26 -11.53
N ARG A 104 15.95 -7.60 -12.54
CA ARG A 104 16.34 -8.58 -13.55
C ARG A 104 17.39 -7.96 -14.49
N PRO A 105 18.18 -8.79 -15.20
CA PRO A 105 19.08 -8.27 -16.22
C PRO A 105 18.34 -7.42 -17.25
N ASN A 106 18.85 -6.21 -17.53
CA ASN A 106 18.23 -5.24 -18.44
C ASN A 106 16.79 -4.85 -18.03
N GLU A 107 16.55 -4.67 -16.73
CA GLU A 107 15.27 -4.17 -16.21
C GLU A 107 14.78 -2.95 -17.00
N PRO A 108 13.62 -3.03 -17.68
CA PRO A 108 13.03 -1.90 -18.38
C PRO A 108 12.55 -0.85 -17.38
N GLY A 109 12.49 0.40 -17.84
CA GLY A 109 12.07 1.55 -17.03
C GLY A 109 13.17 2.59 -16.90
N GLU A 110 12.77 3.80 -16.54
CA GLU A 110 13.73 4.88 -16.29
C GLU A 110 14.34 4.71 -14.90
N THR A 111 15.64 4.96 -14.75
CA THR A 111 16.27 4.86 -13.41
C THR A 111 15.73 5.95 -12.49
N LEU A 112 15.43 5.58 -11.25
CA LEU A 112 15.00 6.49 -10.17
C LEU A 112 15.99 6.41 -9.01
N TYR A 113 16.44 7.56 -8.53
CA TYR A 113 17.07 7.71 -7.22
C TYR A 113 16.06 8.37 -6.28
N PHE A 114 15.58 7.61 -5.30
CA PHE A 114 14.65 8.08 -4.29
C PHE A 114 15.38 8.32 -2.97
N LYS A 115 15.27 9.54 -2.44
CA LYS A 115 15.92 9.97 -1.20
C LYS A 115 14.88 10.19 -0.11
N GLY A 116 15.21 9.84 1.12
CA GLY A 116 14.34 10.16 2.25
C GLY A 116 15.09 10.29 3.57
N LYS A 117 14.48 11.02 4.49
CA LYS A 117 14.93 11.15 5.87
C LYS A 117 13.83 10.77 6.82
N VAL A 118 14.16 9.95 7.82
CA VAL A 118 13.23 9.49 8.84
C VAL A 118 13.51 10.20 10.16
N LYS A 119 12.46 10.80 10.72
CA LYS A 119 12.45 11.42 12.05
C LYS A 119 11.20 11.04 12.80
N ASN A 120 11.13 11.35 14.09
CA ASN A 120 9.89 11.23 14.86
C ASN A 120 9.15 12.56 14.96
N VAL A 121 7.94 12.52 15.54
CA VAL A 121 7.08 13.70 15.77
C VAL A 121 7.73 14.82 16.60
N ASP A 122 8.77 14.52 17.39
CA ASP A 122 9.54 15.52 18.15
C ASP A 122 10.67 16.16 17.32
N GLY A 123 10.87 15.70 16.08
CA GLY A 123 11.94 16.14 15.19
C GLY A 123 13.29 15.44 15.41
N LYS A 124 13.36 14.40 16.25
CA LYS A 124 14.58 13.59 16.42
C LYS A 124 14.74 12.67 15.22
N VAL A 125 15.91 12.69 14.58
CA VAL A 125 16.26 11.74 13.51
C VAL A 125 16.26 10.31 14.02
N LEU A 126 15.81 9.37 13.20
CA LEU A 126 15.70 7.95 13.53
C LEU A 126 16.71 7.12 12.74
N PRO A 127 17.95 6.96 13.26
CA PRO A 127 18.94 6.08 12.66
C PRO A 127 18.57 4.62 12.86
N ASN A 128 19.11 3.73 12.02
CA ASN A 128 18.85 2.29 12.08
C ASN A 128 17.35 1.95 12.03
N THR A 129 16.55 2.79 11.37
CA THR A 129 15.15 2.48 11.05
C THR A 129 15.15 1.48 9.91
N LYS A 130 14.49 0.33 10.09
CA LYS A 130 14.31 -0.62 9.00
C LYS A 130 13.33 -0.01 7.99
N VAL A 131 13.75 0.04 6.73
CA VAL A 131 12.95 0.48 5.59
C VAL A 131 12.73 -0.73 4.68
N GLU A 132 11.48 -1.14 4.52
CA GLU A 132 11.04 -2.10 3.51
C GLU A 132 10.46 -1.33 2.33
N MET A 133 10.91 -1.61 1.10
CA MET A 133 10.46 -0.92 -0.10
C MET A 133 10.11 -1.91 -1.20
N TRP A 134 8.99 -1.67 -1.89
CA TRP A 134 8.58 -2.42 -3.07
C TRP A 134 7.74 -1.57 -4.02
N HIS A 135 7.74 -1.95 -5.30
CA HIS A 135 6.84 -1.38 -6.31
C HIS A 135 6.73 -2.32 -7.52
N ASP A 136 5.96 -1.90 -8.52
CA ASP A 136 5.75 -2.62 -9.77
C ASP A 136 6.92 -2.47 -10.75
N ASP A 137 6.98 -3.38 -11.72
CA ASP A 137 7.87 -3.27 -12.87
C ASP A 137 7.31 -2.33 -13.96
N ALA A 138 8.09 -2.06 -15.01
CA ALA A 138 7.67 -1.20 -16.11
C ALA A 138 6.51 -1.75 -16.98
N SER A 139 5.89 -2.88 -16.59
CA SER A 139 4.65 -3.40 -17.16
C SER A 139 3.47 -3.34 -16.19
N GLY A 140 3.63 -2.70 -15.01
CA GLY A 140 2.57 -2.53 -14.02
C GLY A 140 2.38 -3.78 -13.15
N LYS A 141 3.39 -4.65 -13.07
CA LYS A 141 3.29 -5.96 -12.44
C LYS A 141 4.25 -6.14 -11.27
N TYR A 142 3.86 -6.96 -10.32
CA TYR A 142 4.58 -7.21 -9.09
C TYR A 142 5.24 -8.60 -9.11
N SER A 143 6.54 -8.65 -8.79
CA SER A 143 7.24 -9.92 -8.55
C SER A 143 6.59 -10.71 -7.41
N ASN A 144 6.71 -12.04 -7.45
CA ASN A 144 6.00 -12.99 -6.59
C ASN A 144 4.48 -13.08 -6.81
N PHE A 145 3.90 -12.26 -7.70
CA PHE A 145 2.47 -12.29 -8.02
C PHE A 145 2.25 -12.52 -9.52
N ASP A 146 2.25 -11.46 -10.32
CA ASP A 146 1.80 -11.47 -11.72
C ASP A 146 2.90 -11.09 -12.74
N SER A 147 4.05 -10.60 -12.26
CA SER A 147 5.25 -10.42 -13.07
C SER A 147 5.96 -11.75 -13.34
N ASP A 148 6.63 -11.83 -14.50
CA ASP A 148 7.54 -12.93 -14.85
C ASP A 148 8.98 -12.71 -14.35
N ALA A 149 9.22 -11.57 -13.68
CA ALA A 149 10.50 -11.27 -13.06
C ALA A 149 10.79 -12.23 -11.88
N PRO A 150 12.08 -12.42 -11.53
CA PRO A 150 12.47 -13.26 -10.39
C PRO A 150 11.81 -12.84 -9.08
N ASP A 151 11.76 -13.76 -8.12
CA ASP A 151 11.32 -13.44 -6.75
C ASP A 151 12.10 -12.24 -6.19
N TYR A 152 11.37 -11.35 -5.52
CA TYR A 152 11.90 -10.11 -4.93
C TYR A 152 12.43 -9.07 -5.92
N ASN A 153 12.15 -9.20 -7.23
CA ASN A 153 12.42 -8.12 -8.19
C ASN A 153 11.71 -6.82 -7.76
N LEU A 154 12.46 -5.73 -7.62
CA LEU A 154 12.04 -4.42 -7.15
C LEU A 154 11.49 -4.45 -5.71
N ARG A 155 12.07 -5.32 -4.86
CA ARG A 155 11.72 -5.46 -3.43
C ARG A 155 12.96 -5.66 -2.57
N GLY A 156 13.04 -4.96 -1.45
CA GLY A 156 14.17 -5.14 -0.53
C GLY A 156 14.04 -4.32 0.74
N HIS A 157 14.93 -4.59 1.68
CA HIS A 157 15.00 -3.82 2.91
C HIS A 157 16.40 -3.40 3.29
N PHE A 158 16.49 -2.28 3.97
CA PHE A 158 17.74 -1.69 4.43
C PHE A 158 17.49 -0.90 5.70
N TYR A 159 18.52 -0.25 6.21
CA TYR A 159 18.47 0.54 7.44
C TYR A 159 18.95 1.95 7.16
N THR A 160 18.28 2.94 7.74
CA THR A 160 18.70 4.35 7.66
C THR A 160 20.06 4.55 8.33
N ASP A 161 20.80 5.53 7.84
CA ASP A 161 22.12 5.89 8.38
C ASP A 161 22.04 6.60 9.75
N GLU A 162 23.18 7.07 10.27
CA GLU A 162 23.26 7.78 11.55
C GLU A 162 22.45 9.09 11.61
N ASN A 163 22.13 9.68 10.46
CA ASN A 163 21.33 10.90 10.33
C ASN A 163 19.85 10.59 10.03
N GLY A 164 19.47 9.31 9.98
CA GLY A 164 18.14 8.86 9.59
C GLY A 164 17.89 8.96 8.09
N GLU A 165 18.94 9.12 7.28
CA GLU A 165 18.86 9.32 5.83
C GLU A 165 19.03 7.98 5.09
N PHE A 166 18.46 7.92 3.89
CA PHE A 166 18.65 6.84 2.95
C PHE A 166 18.50 7.31 1.51
N GLU A 167 19.14 6.60 0.59
CA GLU A 167 18.97 6.77 -0.85
C GLU A 167 18.85 5.39 -1.49
N VAL A 168 17.85 5.21 -2.35
CA VAL A 168 17.59 3.96 -3.08
C VAL A 168 17.56 4.23 -4.56
N LYS A 169 18.36 3.47 -5.30
CA LYS A 169 18.32 3.36 -6.74
C LYS A 169 17.39 2.22 -7.14
N THR A 170 16.44 2.53 -8.01
CA THR A 170 15.47 1.59 -8.59
C THR A 170 15.05 2.08 -9.99
N ILE A 171 13.91 1.63 -10.51
CA ILE A 171 13.23 2.21 -11.66
C ILE A 171 12.04 3.08 -11.23
N THR A 172 11.66 4.06 -12.04
CA THR A 172 10.44 4.83 -11.84
C THR A 172 9.22 3.89 -12.00
N PRO A 173 8.35 3.75 -10.97
CA PRO A 173 7.13 2.95 -11.08
C PRO A 173 6.17 3.60 -12.09
N ILE A 174 5.17 2.84 -12.53
CA ILE A 174 4.16 3.33 -13.46
C ILE A 174 2.76 3.17 -12.86
N PRO A 175 1.73 3.81 -13.42
CA PRO A 175 0.36 3.45 -13.07
C PRO A 175 0.09 1.97 -13.32
N TYR A 176 -0.68 1.35 -12.43
CA TYR A 176 -1.10 -0.03 -12.59
C TYR A 176 -2.62 -0.19 -12.40
N SER A 177 -3.20 -1.16 -13.09
CA SER A 177 -4.58 -1.57 -12.87
C SER A 177 -4.63 -2.65 -11.80
N ILE A 178 -5.53 -2.51 -10.82
CA ILE A 178 -5.89 -3.65 -9.98
C ILE A 178 -6.46 -4.80 -10.85
N PRO A 179 -6.46 -6.07 -10.38
CA PRO A 179 -7.10 -7.17 -11.09
C PRO A 179 -8.59 -6.89 -11.38
N VAL A 180 -8.99 -7.07 -12.64
CA VAL A 180 -10.37 -6.78 -13.10
C VAL A 180 -11.16 -8.02 -13.55
N ASP A 181 -10.53 -9.19 -13.59
CA ASP A 181 -11.14 -10.43 -14.08
C ASP A 181 -12.00 -11.16 -13.02
N GLY A 182 -12.05 -10.64 -11.80
CA GLY A 182 -12.86 -11.17 -10.71
C GLY A 182 -13.92 -10.22 -10.14
N PRO A 183 -14.56 -10.61 -9.02
CA PRO A 183 -15.71 -9.91 -8.47
C PRO A 183 -15.47 -8.44 -8.12
N THR A 184 -14.24 -8.06 -7.78
CA THR A 184 -13.86 -6.65 -7.53
C THR A 184 -13.94 -5.83 -8.83
N GLY A 185 -13.37 -6.34 -9.92
CA GLY A 185 -13.45 -5.70 -11.24
C GLY A 185 -14.87 -5.64 -11.80
N GLU A 186 -15.65 -6.68 -11.58
CA GLU A 186 -17.09 -6.69 -11.92
C GLU A 186 -17.84 -5.58 -11.18
N PHE A 187 -17.55 -5.38 -9.89
CA PHE A 187 -18.15 -4.29 -9.11
C PHE A 187 -17.76 -2.92 -9.68
N LEU A 188 -16.48 -2.69 -9.98
CA LEU A 188 -16.02 -1.46 -10.63
C LEU A 188 -16.76 -1.18 -11.94
N ALA A 189 -16.94 -2.22 -12.78
CA ALA A 189 -17.67 -2.13 -14.03
C ALA A 189 -19.14 -1.74 -13.81
N TYR A 190 -19.80 -2.30 -12.79
CA TYR A 190 -21.18 -1.92 -12.44
C TYR A 190 -21.31 -0.48 -11.96
N THR A 191 -20.26 0.08 -11.37
CA THR A 191 -20.23 1.46 -10.88
C THR A 191 -19.58 2.45 -11.86
N GLU A 192 -19.23 2.00 -13.08
CA GLU A 192 -18.54 2.80 -14.09
C GLU A 192 -17.21 3.44 -13.58
N GLN A 193 -16.51 2.75 -12.69
CA GLN A 193 -15.23 3.18 -12.13
C GLN A 193 -14.06 2.53 -12.91
N HIS A 194 -12.94 3.25 -13.03
CA HIS A 194 -11.72 2.68 -13.59
C HIS A 194 -10.93 1.91 -12.52
N SER A 195 -10.08 0.98 -12.95
CA SER A 195 -9.27 0.13 -12.06
C SER A 195 -7.86 0.65 -11.78
N MET A 196 -7.53 1.84 -12.27
CA MET A 196 -6.18 2.39 -12.25
C MET A 196 -5.83 3.01 -10.91
N ARG A 197 -4.59 2.76 -10.49
CA ARG A 197 -3.88 3.45 -9.40
C ARG A 197 -2.73 4.26 -10.00
N PRO A 198 -2.42 5.45 -9.47
CA PRO A 198 -1.28 6.26 -9.92
C PRO A 198 0.04 5.54 -9.67
N ALA A 199 1.12 5.93 -10.34
CA ALA A 199 2.47 5.43 -10.04
C ALA A 199 2.84 5.69 -8.57
N HIS A 200 3.37 4.67 -7.87
CA HIS A 200 3.78 4.82 -6.48
C HIS A 200 4.87 3.86 -6.04
N LEU A 201 5.58 4.27 -4.97
CA LEU A 201 6.44 3.40 -4.17
C LEU A 201 5.68 2.99 -2.91
N HIS A 202 5.67 1.70 -2.56
CA HIS A 202 5.30 1.28 -1.23
C HIS A 202 6.51 1.30 -0.30
N ILE A 203 6.32 1.81 0.92
CA ILE A 203 7.37 1.87 1.92
C ILE A 203 6.81 1.55 3.31
N MET A 204 7.50 0.69 4.05
CA MET A 204 7.20 0.39 5.44
C MET A 204 8.42 0.67 6.33
N PHE A 205 8.19 1.46 7.38
CA PHE A 205 9.21 1.85 8.35
C PHE A 205 8.96 1.16 9.69
N ILE A 206 10.00 0.54 10.24
CA ILE A 206 9.97 -0.11 11.56
C ILE A 206 11.17 0.41 12.37
N ALA A 207 10.89 1.03 13.51
CA ALA A 207 11.89 1.57 14.42
C ALA A 207 11.49 1.31 15.88
N ASP A 208 12.47 0.99 16.73
CA ASP A 208 12.22 0.68 18.14
C ASP A 208 11.48 1.83 18.86
N GLY A 209 10.40 1.49 19.57
CA GLY A 209 9.57 2.44 20.32
C GLY A 209 8.73 3.37 19.45
N HIS A 210 8.52 3.03 18.18
CA HIS A 210 7.69 3.77 17.24
C HIS A 210 6.67 2.85 16.58
N GLU A 211 5.48 3.40 16.30
CA GLU A 211 4.47 2.69 15.53
C GLU A 211 5.03 2.35 14.14
N THR A 212 4.76 1.13 13.64
CA THR A 212 5.08 0.79 12.25
C THR A 212 4.33 1.73 11.31
N LEU A 213 5.06 2.45 10.46
CA LEU A 213 4.49 3.31 9.43
C LEU A 213 4.48 2.56 8.11
N ILE A 214 3.29 2.20 7.63
CA ILE A 214 3.06 1.70 6.27
C ILE A 214 2.54 2.87 5.44
N THR A 215 3.21 3.20 4.35
CA THR A 215 2.82 4.33 3.52
C THR A 215 3.18 4.12 2.06
N GLN A 216 2.79 5.07 1.23
CA GLN A 216 3.08 5.11 -0.20
C GLN A 216 3.61 6.48 -0.58
N VAL A 217 4.36 6.55 -1.67
CA VAL A 217 4.84 7.81 -2.25
C VAL A 217 4.34 7.91 -3.68
N PHE A 218 3.68 9.01 -4.00
CA PHE A 218 3.11 9.28 -5.31
C PHE A 218 3.87 10.40 -6.02
N PHE A 219 3.76 10.48 -7.35
CA PHE A 219 4.53 11.42 -8.15
C PHE A 219 3.63 12.48 -8.80
N ASP A 220 3.99 13.76 -8.62
CA ASP A 220 3.30 14.89 -9.23
C ASP A 220 3.17 14.72 -10.76
N GLY A 221 1.96 14.95 -11.28
CA GLY A 221 1.68 14.93 -12.71
C GLY A 221 1.21 13.58 -13.26
N ASP A 222 1.09 12.56 -12.42
CA ASP A 222 0.44 11.30 -12.77
C ASP A 222 -1.07 11.51 -13.05
N GLU A 223 -1.60 10.84 -14.07
CA GLU A 223 -2.97 11.06 -14.54
C GLU A 223 -4.06 10.52 -13.60
N TYR A 224 -3.72 9.60 -12.68
CA TYR A 224 -4.67 8.94 -11.78
C TYR A 224 -4.61 9.46 -10.34
N LEU A 225 -3.87 10.53 -10.04
CA LEU A 225 -3.77 11.05 -8.66
C LEU A 225 -5.13 11.43 -8.07
N GLU A 226 -5.96 12.12 -8.86
CA GLU A 226 -7.26 12.63 -8.42
C GLU A 226 -8.36 11.56 -8.46
N THR A 227 -8.08 10.42 -9.09
CA THR A 227 -9.07 9.37 -9.35
C THR A 227 -8.61 7.98 -8.93
N ASP A 228 -7.57 7.87 -8.08
CA ASP A 228 -7.05 6.60 -7.58
C ASP A 228 -8.19 5.69 -7.10
N VAL A 229 -8.32 4.51 -7.71
CA VAL A 229 -9.44 3.59 -7.42
C VAL A 229 -9.46 3.16 -5.95
N ALA A 230 -8.30 3.15 -5.28
CA ALA A 230 -8.19 2.80 -3.87
C ALA A 230 -8.26 4.01 -2.92
N GLU A 231 -8.43 5.22 -3.48
CA GLU A 231 -8.46 6.48 -2.73
C GLU A 231 -7.25 6.65 -1.77
N GLY A 232 -6.09 6.09 -2.11
CA GLY A 232 -4.91 6.00 -1.23
C GLY A 232 -4.01 7.23 -1.24
N VAL A 233 -4.21 8.15 -2.19
CA VAL A 233 -3.42 9.37 -2.37
C VAL A 233 -3.68 10.38 -1.25
N ARG A 234 -2.60 10.98 -0.73
CA ARG A 234 -2.63 12.08 0.26
C ARG A 234 -1.63 13.15 -0.14
N ASP A 235 -1.95 14.41 0.16
CA ASP A 235 -1.12 15.56 -0.22
C ASP A 235 0.31 15.49 0.36
N ASP A 236 0.47 14.95 1.57
CA ASP A 236 1.77 14.81 2.25
C ASP A 236 2.59 13.60 1.75
N LEU A 237 2.03 12.81 0.84
CA LEU A 237 2.67 11.65 0.21
C LEU A 237 3.09 11.92 -1.25
N LEU A 238 2.90 13.14 -1.73
CA LEU A 238 3.30 13.56 -3.08
C LEU A 238 4.74 14.06 -3.11
N THR A 239 5.47 13.67 -4.15
CA THR A 239 6.80 14.20 -4.47
C THR A 239 6.93 14.51 -5.95
N LYS A 240 7.95 15.30 -6.31
CA LYS A 240 8.25 15.65 -7.70
C LYS A 240 9.28 14.71 -8.28
N LEU A 241 9.00 14.26 -9.50
CA LEU A 241 9.96 13.53 -10.31
C LEU A 241 10.82 14.53 -11.09
N GLU A 242 12.09 14.68 -10.70
CA GLU A 242 13.03 15.57 -11.35
C GLU A 242 13.91 14.83 -12.36
N ARG A 243 13.80 15.15 -13.64
CA ARG A 243 14.66 14.57 -14.67
C ARG A 243 16.10 15.11 -14.57
N LYS A 244 17.08 14.21 -14.42
CA LYS A 244 18.53 14.49 -14.43
C LYS A 244 19.22 13.72 -15.56
N GLY A 245 19.17 14.26 -16.78
CA GLY A 245 19.79 13.62 -17.93
C GLY A 245 19.09 12.31 -18.30
N ASP A 246 19.66 11.18 -17.89
CA ASP A 246 19.21 9.81 -18.17
C ASP A 246 18.53 9.10 -16.98
N TYR A 247 18.43 9.75 -15.82
CA TYR A 247 17.71 9.24 -14.65
C TYR A 247 16.77 10.30 -14.06
N ASN A 248 15.91 9.86 -13.14
CA ASN A 248 15.02 10.68 -12.37
C ASN A 248 15.46 10.70 -10.90
N GLU A 249 15.24 11.82 -10.22
CA GLU A 249 15.37 11.95 -8.76
C GLU A 249 14.02 12.31 -8.15
N ALA A 250 13.75 11.80 -6.96
CA ALA A 250 12.63 12.22 -6.14
C ALA A 250 12.99 12.13 -4.66
N SER A 251 12.30 12.87 -3.80
CA SER A 251 12.58 12.85 -2.37
C SER A 251 11.36 13.12 -1.52
N LEU A 252 11.23 12.40 -0.40
CA LEU A 252 10.21 12.68 0.61
C LEU A 252 10.75 12.32 2.00
N ASP A 253 10.48 13.17 2.99
CA ASP A 253 10.84 12.92 4.38
C ASP A 253 9.66 12.29 5.15
N PHE A 254 9.98 11.41 6.09
CA PHE A 254 9.01 10.63 6.85
C PHE A 254 9.07 10.93 8.33
N VAL A 255 7.90 11.05 8.96
CA VAL A 255 7.74 11.36 10.37
C VAL A 255 6.98 10.24 11.07
N MET A 256 7.68 9.45 11.88
CA MET A 256 7.10 8.33 12.63
C MET A 256 6.51 8.77 13.97
N ARG A 257 5.39 8.14 14.35
CA ARG A 257 4.73 8.28 15.66
C ARG A 257 5.41 7.36 16.67
N LYS A 258 5.38 7.72 17.95
CA LYS A 258 5.83 6.83 19.03
C LYS A 258 4.71 5.87 19.40
N GLU A 259 5.07 4.66 19.87
CA GLU A 259 4.13 3.71 20.47
C GLU A 259 3.47 4.24 21.76
#